data_AF-A0A7X3C3F0-F1
#
_entry.id   AF-A0A7X3C3F0-F1
#
_cell.length_a   1.000
_cell.length_b   1.000
_cell.length_c   1.000
_cell.angle_alpha   90.00
_cell.angle_beta   90.00
_cell.angle_gamma   90.00
#
_symmetry.space_group_name_H-M   'P 1'
#
loop_
_entity.id
_entity.type
_entity.pdbx_description
1 polymer ?
#
loop_
_entity_poly.entity_id
_entity_poly.type
_entity_poly.pdbx_seq_one_letter_code
_entity_poly.pdbx_strand_id
1 'polypeptide(L)'
;MSPQLTRKHHVVGVIIVLCLSVVFGTSLLTRERYAQSGVFLPHSQKMLANHVKVNFITERGRKLKTYYWSTSHSKGRGTDVTDIFNSDIIEADSGLNNHIPIDYAFDQTDLRNIRALKNVRLGETINLVVTKMSPADRPTGLQRLYKWLVTG
;
A
#
# COMPACT_ATOMS: atom_id res chain seq x y z
N MET A 1 22.74 55.56 1.80
CA MET A 1 22.77 54.17 2.32
C MET A 1 21.34 53.71 2.53
N SER A 2 20.81 52.87 1.64
CA SER A 2 19.40 52.43 1.62
C SER A 2 19.30 50.90 1.75
N PRO A 3 19.20 50.35 2.98
CA PRO A 3 19.04 48.91 3.19
C PRO A 3 17.58 48.44 3.11
N GLN A 4 16.63 49.30 2.72
CA GLN A 4 15.19 48.98 2.80
C GLN A 4 14.64 48.20 1.59
N LEU A 5 15.34 48.19 0.44
CA LEU A 5 14.84 47.54 -0.78
C LEU A 5 14.94 46.00 -0.74
N THR A 6 15.89 45.44 0.00
CA THR A 6 16.15 43.98 0.06
C THR A 6 15.21 43.23 1.00
N ARG A 7 14.75 43.86 2.09
CA ARG A 7 13.83 43.23 3.07
C ARG A 7 12.44 42.96 2.49
N LYS A 8 11.90 43.87 1.67
CA LYS A 8 10.57 43.72 1.07
C LYS A 8 10.50 42.54 0.10
N HIS A 9 11.54 42.30 -0.69
CA HIS A 9 11.58 41.21 -1.65
C HIS A 9 11.71 39.84 -0.96
N HIS A 10 12.44 39.75 0.16
CA HIS A 10 12.48 38.53 0.96
C HIS A 10 11.14 38.19 1.60
N VAL A 11 10.42 39.19 2.15
CA VAL A 11 9.08 38.96 2.74
C VAL A 11 8.08 38.48 1.68
N VAL A 12 8.10 39.08 0.48
CA VAL A 12 7.25 38.65 -0.63
C VAL A 12 7.60 37.23 -1.10
N GLY A 13 8.89 36.90 -1.20
CA GLY A 13 9.34 35.54 -1.55
C GLY A 13 8.86 34.48 -0.56
N VAL A 14 8.94 34.76 0.75
CA VAL A 14 8.45 33.85 1.80
C VAL A 14 6.93 33.64 1.70
N ILE A 15 6.16 34.70 1.44
CA ILE A 15 4.70 34.61 1.28
C ILE A 15 4.33 33.75 0.07
N ILE A 16 5.03 33.90 -1.06
CA ILE A 16 4.78 33.10 -2.26
C ILE A 16 5.07 31.62 -2.01
N VAL A 17 6.19 31.29 -1.37
CA VAL A 17 6.54 29.89 -1.04
C VAL A 17 5.52 29.29 -0.07
N LEU A 18 5.04 30.07 0.91
CA LEU A 18 4.04 29.63 1.87
C LEU A 18 2.67 29.39 1.19
N CYS A 19 2.25 30.28 0.28
CA CYS A 19 1.06 30.07 -0.53
C CYS A 19 1.16 28.84 -1.42
N LEU A 20 2.30 28.63 -2.09
CA LEU A 20 2.51 27.44 -2.93
C LEU A 20 2.48 26.16 -2.10
N SER A 21 3.13 26.13 -0.94
CA SER A 21 3.11 24.95 -0.06
C SER A 21 1.73 24.66 0.54
N VAL A 22 0.94 25.69 0.87
CA VAL A 22 -0.46 25.50 1.29
C VAL A 22 -1.34 25.00 0.14
N VAL A 23 -1.22 25.56 -1.07
CA VAL A 23 -2.00 25.12 -2.24
C VAL A 23 -1.63 23.70 -2.66
N PHE A 24 -0.34 23.37 -2.72
CA PHE A 24 0.11 22.00 -3.01
C PHE A 24 -0.24 21.02 -1.88
N GLY A 25 -0.09 21.42 -0.61
CA GLY A 25 -0.45 20.60 0.54
C GLY A 25 -1.95 20.30 0.60
N THR A 26 -2.79 21.30 0.37
CA THR A 26 -4.26 21.14 0.33
C THR A 26 -4.72 20.35 -0.90
N SER A 27 -4.05 20.49 -2.04
CA SER A 27 -4.32 19.69 -3.25
C SER A 27 -4.00 18.20 -3.05
N LEU A 28 -2.90 17.89 -2.35
CA LEU A 28 -2.56 16.51 -1.99
C LEU A 28 -3.57 15.90 -1.01
N LEU A 29 -3.97 16.65 0.02
CA LEU A 29 -4.96 16.19 1.01
C LEU A 29 -6.37 16.01 0.43
N THR A 30 -6.75 16.81 -0.57
CA THR A 30 -8.06 16.66 -1.24
C THR A 30 -8.08 15.51 -2.24
N ARG A 31 -6.96 15.21 -2.90
CA ARG A 31 -6.84 14.05 -3.81
C ARG A 31 -7.12 12.73 -3.10
N GLU A 32 -6.62 12.56 -1.87
CA GLU A 32 -6.92 11.38 -1.05
C GLU A 32 -8.41 11.24 -0.72
N ARG A 33 -9.09 12.35 -0.39
CA ARG A 33 -10.53 12.34 -0.09
C ARG A 33 -11.41 11.98 -1.30
N TYR A 34 -11.08 12.50 -2.49
CA TYR A 34 -11.87 12.22 -3.70
C TYR A 34 -11.60 10.82 -4.27
N ALA A 35 -10.39 10.27 -4.10
CA ALA A 35 -10.08 8.89 -4.49
C ALA A 35 -10.86 7.84 -3.68
N GLN A 36 -11.40 8.22 -2.52
CA GLN A 36 -12.23 7.36 -1.66
C GLN A 36 -13.73 7.49 -1.92
N SER A 37 -14.18 8.38 -2.82
CA SER A 37 -15.60 8.53 -3.14
C SER A 37 -16.08 7.39 -4.05
N GLY A 38 -17.06 6.61 -3.58
CA GLY A 38 -17.61 5.44 -4.26
C GLY A 38 -18.40 5.71 -5.55
N VAL A 39 -18.21 6.86 -6.20
CA VAL A 39 -18.98 7.29 -7.38
C VAL A 39 -18.22 7.04 -8.70
N PHE A 40 -16.94 6.66 -8.66
CA PHE A 40 -16.11 6.33 -9.85
C PHE A 40 -16.11 4.82 -10.24
N LEU A 41 -17.20 4.09 -9.97
CA LEU A 41 -17.16 2.63 -9.83
C LEU A 41 -17.38 1.71 -11.05
N PRO A 42 -17.58 2.09 -12.33
CA PRO A 42 -17.62 1.08 -13.40
C PRO A 42 -16.21 0.70 -13.90
N HIS A 43 -15.30 1.67 -14.04
CA HIS A 43 -13.95 1.40 -14.55
C HIS A 43 -13.05 0.78 -13.47
N SER A 44 -13.17 1.25 -12.23
CA SER A 44 -12.46 0.67 -11.08
C SER A 44 -12.96 -0.74 -10.75
N GLN A 45 -14.25 -1.06 -10.87
CA GLN A 45 -14.72 -2.45 -10.76
C GLN A 45 -14.17 -3.36 -11.86
N LYS A 46 -14.06 -2.86 -13.10
CA LYS A 46 -13.39 -3.59 -14.20
C LYS A 46 -11.89 -3.78 -13.95
N MET A 47 -11.22 -2.82 -13.31
CA MET A 47 -9.82 -3.00 -12.89
C MET A 47 -9.72 -4.05 -11.78
N LEU A 48 -10.58 -3.98 -10.76
CA LEU A 48 -10.62 -4.94 -9.66
C LEU A 48 -10.91 -6.37 -10.10
N ALA A 49 -11.63 -6.56 -11.22
CA ALA A 49 -11.86 -7.87 -11.81
C ALA A 49 -10.56 -8.61 -12.20
N ASN A 50 -9.47 -7.88 -12.44
CA ASN A 50 -8.16 -8.44 -12.78
C ASN A 50 -7.18 -8.46 -11.60
N HIS A 51 -7.65 -8.16 -10.37
CA HIS A 51 -6.81 -8.10 -9.18
C HIS A 51 -7.34 -9.03 -8.10
N VAL A 52 -6.44 -9.61 -7.33
CA VAL A 52 -6.75 -10.24 -6.04
C VAL A 52 -6.66 -9.14 -4.98
N LYS A 53 -7.75 -8.91 -4.25
CA LYS A 53 -7.74 -7.98 -3.12
C LYS A 53 -7.23 -8.70 -1.89
N VAL A 54 -6.02 -8.37 -1.46
CA VAL A 54 -5.34 -8.96 -0.31
C VAL A 54 -5.52 -8.06 0.91
N ASN A 55 -6.22 -8.54 1.93
CA ASN A 55 -6.28 -7.86 3.22
C ASN A 55 -5.27 -8.51 4.17
N PHE A 56 -4.31 -7.72 4.64
CA PHE A 56 -3.45 -8.14 5.74
C PHE A 56 -4.19 -7.93 7.05
N ILE A 57 -4.45 -9.01 7.77
CA ILE A 57 -5.17 -9.00 9.04
C ILE A 57 -4.27 -9.53 10.16
N THR A 58 -4.44 -9.01 11.37
CA THR A 58 -3.83 -9.62 12.57
C THR A 58 -4.48 -10.98 12.87
N GLU A 59 -3.86 -11.78 13.73
CA GLU A 59 -4.46 -13.02 14.25
C GLU A 59 -5.86 -12.82 14.86
N ARG A 60 -6.13 -11.63 15.41
CA ARG A 60 -7.42 -11.24 16.00
C ARG A 60 -8.42 -10.70 14.98
N GLY A 61 -8.10 -10.73 13.69
CA GLY A 61 -8.97 -10.28 12.59
C GLY A 61 -8.95 -8.78 12.31
N ARG A 62 -8.17 -7.97 13.04
CA ARG A 62 -8.02 -6.53 12.72
C ARG A 62 -7.31 -6.35 11.38
N LYS A 63 -7.93 -5.65 10.44
CA LYS A 63 -7.31 -5.25 9.17
C LYS A 63 -6.23 -4.19 9.39
N LEU A 64 -5.05 -4.44 8.82
CA LEU A 64 -3.89 -3.56 8.85
C LEU A 64 -3.75 -2.78 7.54
N LYS A 65 -3.79 -3.48 6.41
CA LYS A 65 -3.59 -2.90 5.07
C LYS A 65 -4.34 -3.72 4.02
N THR A 66 -4.72 -3.05 2.94
CA THR A 66 -5.25 -3.70 1.73
C THR A 66 -4.22 -3.52 0.62
N TYR A 67 -3.93 -4.58 -0.12
CA TYR A 67 -3.09 -4.56 -1.31
C TYR A 67 -3.84 -5.19 -2.47
N TYR A 68 -3.68 -4.65 -3.68
CA TYR A 68 -4.31 -5.17 -4.88
C TYR A 68 -3.24 -5.84 -5.72
N TRP A 69 -3.20 -7.15 -5.64
CA TRP A 69 -2.24 -7.97 -6.37
C TRP A 69 -2.78 -8.26 -7.77
N SER A 70 -1.92 -8.22 -8.78
CA SER A 70 -2.25 -8.66 -10.13
C SER A 70 -1.03 -9.29 -10.80
N THR A 71 -1.29 -10.00 -11.89
CA THR A 71 -0.27 -10.66 -12.70
C THR A 71 -0.46 -10.28 -14.17
N SER A 72 0.64 -10.19 -14.91
CA SER A 72 0.61 -10.03 -16.37
C SER A 72 0.20 -11.32 -17.09
N HIS A 73 0.35 -12.48 -16.43
CA HIS A 73 0.16 -13.82 -16.99
C HIS A 73 -1.31 -14.25 -17.09
N SER A 74 -2.22 -13.56 -16.39
CA SER A 74 -3.62 -13.94 -16.32
C SER A 74 -4.51 -12.71 -16.28
N LYS A 75 -5.63 -12.76 -17.00
CA LYS A 75 -6.61 -11.68 -17.08
C LYS A 75 -8.02 -12.27 -16.97
N GLY A 76 -8.97 -11.44 -16.54
CA GLY A 76 -10.37 -11.83 -16.39
C GLY A 76 -10.71 -12.31 -14.99
N ARG A 77 -11.92 -11.95 -14.54
CA ARG A 77 -12.45 -12.34 -13.23
C ARG A 77 -12.65 -13.85 -13.14
N GLY A 78 -12.31 -14.44 -12.00
CA GLY A 78 -12.51 -15.85 -11.71
C GLY A 78 -11.40 -16.77 -12.23
N THR A 79 -10.41 -16.22 -12.95
CA THR A 79 -9.20 -16.96 -13.36
C THR A 79 -8.42 -17.38 -12.11
N ASP A 80 -8.13 -18.67 -12.03
CA ASP A 80 -7.28 -19.25 -11.00
C ASP A 80 -5.84 -18.77 -11.21
N VAL A 81 -5.27 -18.19 -10.16
CA VAL A 81 -3.91 -17.64 -10.10
C VAL A 81 -3.17 -18.16 -8.87
N THR A 82 -3.66 -19.25 -8.27
CA THR A 82 -3.19 -19.78 -6.99
C THR A 82 -1.69 -20.07 -7.00
N ASP A 83 -1.18 -20.67 -8.07
CA ASP A 83 0.23 -21.00 -8.24
C ASP A 83 1.13 -19.75 -8.26
N ILE A 84 0.81 -18.77 -9.11
CA ILE A 84 1.56 -17.52 -9.26
C ILE A 84 1.48 -16.71 -7.97
N PHE A 85 0.29 -16.61 -7.38
CA PHE A 85 0.07 -15.92 -6.13
C PHE A 85 0.86 -16.55 -4.98
N ASN A 86 0.89 -17.88 -4.91
CA ASN A 86 1.65 -18.60 -3.89
C ASN A 86 3.16 -18.44 -4.07
N SER A 87 3.67 -18.42 -5.31
CA SER A 87 5.09 -18.10 -5.57
C SER A 87 5.41 -16.70 -5.04
N ASP A 88 4.57 -15.72 -5.35
CA ASP A 88 4.79 -14.33 -4.98
C ASP A 88 4.57 -14.05 -3.47
N ILE A 89 3.88 -14.88 -2.69
CA ILE A 89 3.85 -14.69 -1.21
C ILE A 89 4.99 -15.44 -0.50
N ILE A 90 5.49 -16.53 -1.09
CA ILE A 90 6.50 -17.40 -0.48
C ILE A 90 7.92 -16.88 -0.73
N GLU A 91 8.18 -16.34 -1.91
CA GLU A 91 9.49 -15.79 -2.25
C GLU A 91 9.84 -14.57 -1.36
N ALA A 92 11.06 -14.57 -0.82
CA ALA A 92 11.60 -13.42 -0.12
C ALA A 92 11.82 -12.28 -1.13
N ASP A 93 11.49 -11.05 -0.76
CA ASP A 93 11.60 -9.83 -1.60
C ASP A 93 10.69 -9.78 -2.84
N SER A 94 9.73 -10.69 -2.93
CA SER A 94 8.71 -10.70 -3.96
C SER A 94 7.75 -9.50 -3.90
N GLY A 95 6.99 -9.29 -4.97
CA GLY A 95 6.09 -8.13 -5.10
C GLY A 95 5.13 -8.04 -3.92
N LEU A 96 4.44 -9.14 -3.60
CA LEU A 96 3.46 -9.20 -2.51
C LEU A 96 4.06 -9.14 -1.11
N ASN A 97 5.21 -9.79 -0.86
CA ASN A 97 5.87 -9.80 0.45
C ASN A 97 6.32 -8.38 0.88
N ASN A 98 6.81 -7.60 -0.10
CA ASN A 98 7.18 -6.20 0.10
C ASN A 98 6.02 -5.29 0.52
N HIS A 99 4.77 -5.72 0.33
CA HIS A 99 3.59 -4.95 0.71
C HIS A 99 3.05 -5.30 2.11
N ILE A 100 3.62 -6.30 2.79
CA ILE A 100 3.29 -6.64 4.17
C ILE A 100 3.67 -5.46 5.08
N PRO A 101 2.80 -5.07 6.04
CA PRO A 101 3.09 -3.99 6.98
C PRO A 101 4.45 -4.16 7.69
N ILE A 102 5.19 -3.06 7.88
CA ILE A 102 6.61 -3.03 8.31
C ILE A 102 6.93 -3.96 9.49
N ASP A 103 6.11 -3.93 10.54
CA ASP A 103 6.34 -4.65 11.80
C ASP A 103 5.70 -6.05 11.83
N TYR A 104 5.26 -6.56 10.67
CA TYR A 104 4.53 -7.82 10.55
C TYR A 104 5.19 -8.74 9.51
N ALA A 105 5.01 -10.05 9.72
CA ALA A 105 5.46 -11.12 8.84
C ALA A 105 4.26 -11.97 8.41
N PHE A 106 4.36 -12.57 7.23
CA PHE A 106 3.43 -13.61 6.81
C PHE A 106 3.75 -14.93 7.52
N ASP A 107 2.74 -15.55 8.13
CA ASP A 107 2.88 -16.85 8.76
C ASP A 107 2.41 -17.95 7.81
N GLN A 108 3.37 -18.69 7.25
CA GLN A 108 3.10 -19.80 6.33
C GLN A 108 2.48 -21.03 7.02
N THR A 109 2.54 -21.09 8.36
CA THR A 109 2.05 -22.22 9.16
C THR A 109 0.61 -22.04 9.64
N ASP A 110 0.05 -20.81 9.59
CA ASP A 110 -1.32 -20.54 10.00
C ASP A 110 -2.32 -21.25 9.06
N LEU A 111 -3.18 -22.10 9.63
CA LEU A 111 -4.19 -22.87 8.88
C LEU A 111 -5.17 -21.98 8.09
N ARG A 112 -5.43 -20.75 8.56
CA ARG A 112 -6.29 -19.78 7.87
C ARG A 112 -5.59 -19.27 6.61
N ASN A 113 -4.29 -19.04 6.67
CA ASN A 113 -3.48 -18.68 5.51
C ASN A 113 -3.42 -19.83 4.51
N ILE A 114 -3.12 -21.04 4.98
CA ILE A 114 -3.12 -22.23 4.11
C ILE A 114 -4.48 -22.40 3.42
N ARG A 115 -5.59 -22.15 4.12
CA ARG A 115 -6.93 -22.19 3.52
C ARG A 115 -7.16 -21.07 2.51
N ALA A 116 -6.74 -19.84 2.81
CA ALA A 116 -6.88 -18.71 1.91
C ALA A 116 -6.06 -18.87 0.62
N LEU A 117 -4.93 -19.58 0.69
CA LEU A 117 -4.02 -19.83 -0.42
C LEU A 117 -4.38 -21.05 -1.28
N LYS A 118 -5.48 -21.78 -0.99
CA LYS A 118 -5.87 -22.98 -1.75
C LYS A 118 -6.60 -22.69 -3.06
N ASN A 119 -7.24 -21.54 -3.18
CA ASN A 119 -8.05 -21.19 -4.34
C ASN A 119 -8.10 -19.67 -4.43
N VAL A 120 -7.06 -19.09 -5.02
CA VAL A 120 -6.93 -17.65 -5.22
C VAL A 120 -7.32 -17.33 -6.65
N ARG A 121 -8.35 -16.49 -6.82
CA ARG A 121 -8.84 -16.09 -8.14
C ARG A 121 -8.84 -14.59 -8.32
N LEU A 122 -8.65 -14.15 -9.56
CA LEU A 122 -8.77 -12.74 -9.92
C LEU A 122 -10.20 -12.22 -9.63
N GLY A 123 -10.29 -11.03 -9.05
CA GLY A 123 -11.55 -10.41 -8.62
C GLY A 123 -12.06 -10.89 -7.27
N GLU A 124 -11.38 -11.82 -6.60
CA GLU A 124 -11.70 -12.25 -5.25
C GLU A 124 -10.96 -11.42 -4.18
N THR A 125 -11.47 -11.52 -2.96
CA THR A 125 -10.84 -10.92 -1.78
C THR A 125 -10.37 -12.03 -0.86
N ILE A 126 -9.11 -11.99 -0.48
CA ILE A 126 -8.49 -12.93 0.46
C ILE A 126 -8.01 -12.18 1.70
N ASN A 127 -7.99 -12.89 2.82
CA ASN A 127 -7.48 -12.37 4.08
C ASN A 127 -6.25 -13.18 4.46
N LEU A 128 -5.10 -12.51 4.53
CA LEU A 128 -3.84 -13.09 4.97
C LEU A 128 -3.57 -12.64 6.40
N VAL A 129 -3.48 -13.60 7.30
CA VAL A 129 -3.06 -13.42 8.68
C VAL A 129 -1.57 -13.12 8.70
N VAL A 130 -1.23 -12.01 9.33
CA VAL A 130 0.16 -11.60 9.56
C VAL A 130 0.41 -11.48 11.06
N THR A 131 1.57 -11.96 11.47
CA THR A 131 2.00 -11.99 12.87
C THR A 131 2.95 -10.84 13.14
N LYS A 132 2.91 -10.29 14.34
CA LYS A 132 3.80 -9.18 14.70
C LYS A 132 5.21 -9.74 14.91
N MET A 133 6.18 -9.19 14.19
CA MET A 133 7.58 -9.62 14.30
C MET A 133 8.11 -9.41 15.73
N SER A 134 8.99 -10.31 16.16
CA SER A 134 9.74 -10.15 17.41
C SER A 134 10.57 -8.85 17.34
N PRO A 135 10.85 -8.17 18.46
CA PRO A 135 11.67 -6.95 18.43
C PRO A 135 13.05 -7.14 17.78
N ALA A 136 13.63 -8.35 17.86
CA ALA A 136 14.93 -8.68 17.28
C ALA A 136 14.89 -8.78 15.74
N ASP A 137 13.75 -9.20 15.18
CA ASP A 137 13.58 -9.43 13.74
C ASP A 137 12.97 -8.23 13.00
N ARG A 138 12.66 -7.14 13.72
CA ARG A 138 12.08 -5.95 13.10
C ARG A 138 13.14 -5.18 12.31
N PRO A 139 12.78 -4.66 11.12
CA PRO A 139 13.68 -3.79 10.39
C PRO A 139 13.99 -2.53 11.21
N THR A 140 15.27 -2.21 11.32
CA THR A 140 15.80 -1.04 12.05
C THR A 140 16.56 -0.10 11.11
N GLY A 141 16.73 1.16 11.52
CA GLY A 141 17.52 2.15 10.77
C GLY A 141 17.09 2.29 9.30
N LEU A 142 18.06 2.15 8.38
CA LEU A 142 17.85 2.29 6.95
C LEU A 142 16.90 1.24 6.37
N GLN A 143 16.91 0.00 6.85
CA GLN A 143 15.98 -1.05 6.39
C GLN A 143 14.53 -0.67 6.69
N ARG A 144 14.29 -0.02 7.84
CA ARG A 144 12.95 0.49 8.18
C ARG A 144 12.52 1.60 7.24
N LEU A 145 13.44 2.49 6.87
CA LEU A 145 13.19 3.58 5.91
C LEU A 145 12.89 3.03 4.52
N TYR A 146 13.69 2.08 4.01
CA TYR A 146 13.44 1.43 2.73
C TYR A 146 12.09 0.71 2.71
N LYS A 147 11.80 -0.09 3.74
CA LYS A 147 10.51 -0.79 3.83
C LYS A 147 9.35 0.21 3.92
N TRP A 148 9.51 1.32 4.64
CA TRP A 148 8.51 2.38 4.70
C TRP A 148 8.28 3.06 3.34
N LEU A 149 9.34 3.34 2.58
CA LEU A 149 9.20 3.91 1.23
C LEU A 149 8.52 2.96 0.24
N VAL A 150 8.72 1.65 0.39
CA VAL A 150 8.09 0.64 -0.47
C VAL A 150 6.65 0.33 -0.03
N THR A 151 6.35 0.44 1.27
CA THR A 151 5.01 0.14 1.82
C THR A 151 4.09 1.34 1.98
N GLY A 152 4.61 2.57 2.00
CA GLY A 152 3.85 3.82 2.14
C GLY A 152 3.21 4.23 0.83
#